data_AF-A0A2M8PJ45-F1
#
_entry.id   AF-A0A2M8PJ45-F1
#
_cell.length_a   1.000
_cell.length_b   1.000
_cell.length_c   1.000
_cell.angle_alpha   90.00
_cell.angle_beta   90.00
_cell.angle_gamma   90.00
#
_symmetry.space_group_name_H-M   'P 1'
#
loop_
_entity.id
_entity.type
_entity.pdbx_description
1 polymer ?
#
loop_
_entity_poly.entity_id
_entity_poly.type
_entity_poly.pdbx_seq_one_letter_code
_entity_poly.pdbx_strand_id
1 'polypeptide(L)'
;VQFGDIHRELNDIHKSEHYYRQALKADQYCSAALTGLAAIKFEKGDLESAKTLLSKSSVAYRYAAELNYQGIQLVKQGAYEQALEHYTKAQYVIPNEYKGPK
;
A
#
# COMPACT_ATOMS: atom_id res chain seq x y z
N VAL A 1 3.36 9.96 -11.36
CA VAL A 1 3.60 8.69 -10.63
C VAL A 1 5.09 8.36 -10.60
N GLN A 2 5.76 8.21 -11.75
CA GLN A 2 7.20 7.89 -11.83
C GLN A 2 8.12 8.74 -10.94
N PHE A 3 7.97 10.08 -10.94
CA PHE A 3 8.73 10.94 -10.01
C PHE A 3 8.46 10.62 -8.53
N GLY A 4 7.23 10.24 -8.21
CA GLY A 4 6.88 9.76 -6.87
C GLY A 4 7.61 8.48 -6.51
N ASP A 5 7.72 7.51 -7.43
CA ASP A 5 8.44 6.26 -7.22
C ASP A 5 9.94 6.50 -7.05
N ILE A 6 10.56 7.29 -7.94
CA ILE A 6 11.98 7.66 -7.86
C ILE A 6 12.31 8.29 -6.50
N HIS A 7 11.50 9.25 -6.04
CA HIS A 7 11.74 9.88 -4.75
C HIS A 7 11.49 8.94 -3.56
N ARG A 8 10.63 7.93 -3.70
CA ARG A 8 10.43 6.89 -2.68
C ARG A 8 11.69 6.02 -2.55
N GLU A 9 12.28 5.62 -3.68
CA GLU A 9 13.54 4.85 -3.71
C GLU A 9 14.71 5.65 -3.13
N LEU A 10 14.73 6.97 -3.32
CA LEU A 10 15.71 7.88 -2.71
C LEU A 10 15.44 8.19 -1.23
N ASN A 11 14.41 7.60 -0.63
CA ASN A 11 13.94 7.89 0.74
C ASN A 11 13.55 9.37 0.96
N ASP A 12 13.27 10.13 -0.10
CA ASP A 12 12.72 11.49 -0.06
C ASP A 12 11.20 11.41 -0.01
N ILE A 13 10.68 11.00 1.16
CA ILE A 13 9.25 10.75 1.39
C ILE A 13 8.40 12.01 1.12
N HIS A 14 8.93 13.20 1.43
CA HIS A 14 8.22 14.46 1.20
C HIS A 14 7.97 14.73 -0.28
N LYS A 15 9.00 14.60 -1.13
CA LYS A 15 8.82 14.77 -2.58
C LYS A 15 8.00 13.63 -3.17
N SER A 16 8.20 12.41 -2.69
CA SER A 16 7.40 11.26 -3.12
C SER A 16 5.90 11.50 -2.93
N GLU A 17 5.50 11.90 -1.71
CA GLU A 17 4.12 12.23 -1.37
C GLU A 17 3.59 13.41 -2.22
N HIS A 18 4.40 14.43 -2.45
CA HIS A 18 4.06 15.57 -3.30
C HIS A 18 3.70 15.13 -4.73
N TYR A 19 4.54 14.31 -5.38
CA TYR A 19 4.30 13.86 -6.75
C TYR A 19 3.12 12.91 -6.90
N TYR A 20 2.86 12.03 -5.92
CA TYR A 20 1.64 11.22 -5.95
C TYR A 20 0.39 12.08 -5.78
N ARG A 21 0.41 13.07 -4.87
CA ARG A 21 -0.71 14.00 -4.71
C ARG A 21 -0.95 14.82 -5.97
N GLN A 22 0.10 15.22 -6.69
CA GLN A 22 -0.06 15.84 -8.01
C GLN A 22 -0.72 14.91 -9.02
N ALA A 23 -0.31 13.64 -9.08
CA ALA A 23 -0.94 12.65 -9.96
C ALA A 23 -2.44 12.48 -9.63
N LEU A 24 -2.81 12.49 -8.34
CA LEU A 24 -4.21 12.43 -7.91
C LEU A 24 -5.03 13.68 -8.22
N LYS A 25 -4.40 14.85 -8.42
CA LYS A 25 -5.10 16.04 -8.90
C LYS A 25 -5.51 15.89 -10.37
N ALA A 26 -4.71 15.19 -11.17
CA ALA A 26 -5.02 14.92 -12.58
C ALA A 26 -5.99 13.75 -12.74
N ASP A 27 -5.82 12.69 -11.94
CA ASP A 27 -6.71 11.53 -11.89
C ASP A 27 -6.86 11.05 -10.43
N GLN A 28 -8.01 11.39 -9.83
CA GLN A 28 -8.32 11.07 -8.44
C GLN A 28 -8.39 9.56 -8.13
N TYR A 29 -8.51 8.72 -9.16
CA TYR A 29 -8.59 7.26 -9.06
C TYR A 29 -7.34 6.56 -9.57
N CYS A 30 -6.27 7.31 -9.84
CA CYS A 30 -5.00 6.78 -10.32
C CYS A 30 -4.47 5.72 -9.35
N SER A 31 -4.60 4.45 -9.76
CA SER A 31 -4.26 3.29 -8.94
C SER A 31 -2.85 3.36 -8.40
N ALA A 32 -1.88 3.69 -9.26
CA ALA A 32 -0.47 3.71 -8.87
C ALA A 32 -0.15 4.83 -7.87
N ALA A 33 -0.78 6.01 -8.00
CA ALA A 33 -0.62 7.09 -7.03
C ALA A 33 -1.26 6.77 -5.67
N LEU A 34 -2.45 6.15 -5.67
CA LEU A 34 -3.11 5.71 -4.44
C LEU A 34 -2.30 4.62 -3.73
N THR A 35 -1.77 3.66 -4.48
CA THR A 35 -0.87 2.61 -3.97
C THR A 35 0.42 3.19 -3.41
N GLY A 36 1.07 4.13 -4.12
CA GLY A 36 2.30 4.78 -3.64
C GLY A 36 2.09 5.55 -2.33
N LEU A 37 0.97 6.27 -2.20
CA LEU A 37 0.62 6.94 -0.95
C LEU A 37 0.26 5.95 0.16
N ALA A 38 -0.43 4.85 -0.16
CA ALA A 38 -0.75 3.82 0.82
C ALA A 38 0.52 3.17 1.40
N ALA A 39 1.54 2.92 0.55
CA ALA A 39 2.85 2.43 1.00
C ALA A 39 3.51 3.39 1.99
N ILE A 40 3.54 4.70 1.68
CA ILE A 40 4.06 5.73 2.60
C ILE A 40 3.29 5.76 3.92
N LYS A 41 1.96 5.53 3.88
CA LYS A 41 1.14 5.45 5.08
C LYS A 41 1.45 4.22 5.93
N PHE A 42 1.72 3.07 5.30
CA PHE A 42 2.20 1.88 6.00
C PHE A 42 3.54 2.10 6.70
N GLU A 43 4.50 2.73 6.03
CA GLU A 43 5.81 3.05 6.61
C GLU A 43 5.71 3.97 7.83
N LYS A 44 4.69 4.84 7.87
CA LYS A 44 4.39 5.73 9.00
C LYS A 44 3.53 5.07 10.09
N GLY A 45 3.13 3.80 9.93
CA GLY A 45 2.22 3.09 10.83
C GLY A 45 0.75 3.53 10.76
N ASP A 46 0.39 4.36 9.78
CA ASP A 46 -0.96 4.91 9.59
C ASP A 46 -1.79 3.99 8.70
N LEU A 47 -2.16 2.83 9.25
CA LEU A 47 -2.83 1.76 8.52
C LEU A 47 -4.21 2.21 8.00
N GLU A 48 -5.00 2.93 8.80
CA GLU A 48 -6.36 3.37 8.43
C GLU A 48 -6.36 4.30 7.20
N SER A 49 -5.40 5.23 7.13
CA SER A 49 -5.27 6.09 5.95
C SER A 49 -4.88 5.28 4.72
N ALA A 50 -4.02 4.27 4.86
CA ALA A 50 -3.63 3.40 3.74
C ALA A 50 -4.84 2.64 3.19
N LYS A 51 -5.66 2.06 4.07
CA LYS A 51 -6.92 1.39 3.70
C LYS A 51 -7.88 2.34 2.98
N THR A 52 -8.04 3.56 3.50
CA THR A 52 -8.89 4.59 2.90
C THR A 52 -8.39 5.03 1.52
N LEU A 53 -7.08 5.04 1.28
CA LEU A 53 -6.52 5.36 -0.04
C LEU A 53 -6.79 4.24 -1.05
N LEU A 54 -6.59 2.99 -0.64
CA LEU A 54 -6.76 1.82 -1.52
C LEU A 54 -8.22 1.53 -1.86
N SER A 55 -9.16 1.90 -0.98
CA SER A 55 -10.59 1.76 -1.25
C SER A 55 -11.08 2.67 -2.37
N LYS A 56 -10.38 3.79 -2.65
CA LYS A 56 -10.81 4.77 -3.67
C LYS A 56 -10.78 4.24 -5.11
N SER A 57 -9.95 3.25 -5.43
CA SER A 57 -9.77 2.77 -6.81
C SER A 57 -10.08 1.28 -7.00
N SER A 58 -10.78 0.65 -6.06
CA SER A 58 -11.06 -0.80 -6.09
C SER A 58 -9.80 -1.68 -6.20
N VAL A 59 -8.61 -1.15 -5.87
CA VAL A 59 -7.33 -1.85 -6.00
C VAL A 59 -6.91 -2.60 -4.74
N ALA A 60 -7.68 -2.48 -3.65
CA ALA A 60 -7.35 -3.07 -2.36
C ALA A 60 -6.99 -4.57 -2.46
N TYR A 61 -7.80 -5.35 -3.19
CA TYR A 61 -7.54 -6.78 -3.41
C TYR A 61 -6.26 -7.04 -4.21
N ARG A 62 -5.99 -6.26 -5.26
CA ARG A 62 -4.76 -6.39 -6.05
C ARG A 62 -3.52 -6.02 -5.23
N TYR A 63 -3.63 -4.98 -4.40
CA TYR A 63 -2.55 -4.57 -3.50
C TYR A 63 -2.29 -5.62 -2.40
N ALA A 64 -3.34 -6.20 -1.84
CA ALA A 64 -3.21 -7.32 -0.89
C ALA A 64 -2.54 -8.55 -1.53
N ALA A 65 -2.88 -8.87 -2.78
CA ALA A 65 -2.26 -9.96 -3.54
C ALA A 65 -0.75 -9.71 -3.75
N GLU A 66 -0.36 -8.47 -4.09
CA GLU A 66 1.05 -8.09 -4.22
C GLU A 66 1.81 -8.23 -2.89
N LEU A 67 1.24 -7.73 -1.78
CA LEU A 67 1.83 -7.90 -0.46
C LEU A 67 1.99 -9.37 -0.07
N ASN A 68 0.99 -10.21 -0.35
CA ASN A 68 1.09 -11.66 -0.13
C ASN A 68 2.19 -12.29 -0.98
N TYR A 69 2.31 -11.90 -2.24
CA TYR A 69 3.36 -12.38 -3.12
C TYR A 69 4.75 -12.05 -2.57
N GLN A 70 4.95 -10.82 -2.09
CA GLN A 70 6.20 -10.40 -1.44
C GLN A 70 6.48 -11.20 -0.17
N GLY A 71 5.46 -11.42 0.67
CA GLY A 71 5.55 -12.29 1.85
C GLY A 71 6.00 -13.72 1.49
N ILE A 72 5.48 -14.30 0.40
CA ILE A 72 5.89 -15.62 -0.08
C ILE A 72 7.37 -15.64 -0.48
N GLN A 73 7.87 -14.60 -1.15
CA GLN A 73 9.29 -14.52 -1.50
C GLN A 73 10.18 -14.41 -0.26
N LEU A 74 9.76 -13.65 0.75
CA LEU A 74 10.47 -13.52 2.03
C LEU A 74 10.50 -14.84 2.80
N VAL A 75 9.40 -15.61 2.80
CA VAL A 75 9.36 -16.97 3.38
C VAL A 75 10.39 -17.88 2.71
N LYS A 76 10.51 -17.85 1.37
CA LYS A 76 11.52 -18.65 0.65
C LYS A 76 12.95 -18.27 1.02
N GLN A 77 13.17 -17.04 1.47
CA GLN A 77 14.46 -16.53 1.92
C GLN A 77 14.71 -16.75 3.43
N GLY A 78 13.73 -17.32 4.17
CA GLY A 78 13.80 -17.49 5.62
C GLY A 78 13.53 -16.20 6.42
N ALA A 79 13.10 -15.12 5.77
CA ALA A 79 12.81 -13.83 6.38
C ALA A 79 11.38 -13.76 6.94
N TYR A 80 11.10 -14.59 7.95
CA TYR A 80 9.73 -14.82 8.45
C TYR A 80 9.08 -13.59 9.09
N GLU A 81 9.82 -12.79 9.83
CA GLU A 81 9.30 -11.59 10.51
C GLU A 81 8.83 -10.54 9.49
N GLN A 82 9.64 -10.30 8.45
CA GLN A 82 9.28 -9.40 7.35
C GLN A 82 8.09 -9.97 6.57
N ALA A 83 8.05 -11.27 6.32
CA ALA A 83 6.91 -11.90 5.67
C ALA A 83 5.60 -11.69 6.44
N LEU A 84 5.64 -11.85 7.78
CA LEU A 84 4.49 -11.63 8.65
C LEU A 84 3.99 -10.18 8.60
N GLU A 85 4.91 -9.21 8.50
CA GLU A 85 4.56 -7.82 8.32
C GLU A 85 3.78 -7.60 7.00
N HIS A 86 4.26 -8.18 5.90
CA HIS A 86 3.58 -8.11 4.60
C HIS A 86 2.18 -8.76 4.63
N TYR A 87 2.05 -9.93 5.24
CA TYR A 87 0.75 -10.60 5.39
C TYR A 87 -0.23 -9.80 6.25
N THR A 88 0.27 -9.18 7.32
CA THR A 88 -0.54 -8.33 8.20
C THR A 88 -1.05 -7.10 7.45
N LYS A 89 -0.18 -6.43 6.68
CA LYS A 89 -0.58 -5.33 5.80
C LYS A 89 -1.61 -5.78 4.76
N ALA A 90 -1.44 -6.96 4.16
CA ALA A 90 -2.36 -7.50 3.16
C ALA A 90 -3.76 -7.75 3.74
N GLN A 91 -3.83 -8.36 4.92
CA GLN A 91 -5.10 -8.59 5.62
C GLN A 91 -5.79 -7.27 5.97
N TYR A 92 -5.04 -6.26 6.37
CA TYR A 92 -5.58 -4.99 6.83
C TYR A 92 -6.25 -4.17 5.70
N VAL A 93 -5.67 -4.17 4.50
CA VAL A 93 -6.16 -3.35 3.38
C VAL A 93 -7.42 -3.90 2.73
N ILE A 94 -7.69 -5.19 2.88
CA ILE A 94 -8.88 -5.81 2.32
C ILE A 94 -10.10 -5.18 3.02
N PRO A 95 -11.09 -4.67 2.27
CA PRO A 95 -12.35 -4.22 2.85
C PRO A 95 -12.94 -5.37 3.66
N ASN A 96 -13.16 -5.15 4.95
CA ASN A 96 -13.58 -6.23 5.84
C ASN A 96 -15.03 -6.63 5.48
N GLU A 97 -15.20 -7.72 4.73
CA GLU A 97 -16.52 -8.34 4.54
C GLU A 97 -16.99 -9.08 5.81
N TYR A 98 -16.09 -9.38 6.74
CA TYR A 98 -16.43 -10.11 7.96
C TYR A 98 -17.09 -9.21 9.01
N LYS A 99 -18.42 -9.11 8.92
CA LYS A 99 -19.28 -8.89 10.09
C LYS A 99 -19.42 -10.27 10.73
N GLY A 100 -18.76 -10.52 11.86
CA GLY A 100 -19.02 -11.74 12.63
C GLY A 100 -20.52 -11.91 12.92
N PRO A 101 -20.98 -13.11 13.34
CA PRO A 101 -22.38 -13.33 13.67
C PRO A 101 -22.84 -12.27 14.70
N LYS A 102 -24.01 -11.68 14.44
CA LYS A 102 -24.70 -10.79 15.39
C LYS A 102 -25.16 -11.56 16.62
#